data_AF-X1RX96-F1
#
_entry.id   AF-X1RX96-F1
#
_cell.length_a   1.000
_cell.length_b   1.000
_cell.length_c   1.000
_cell.angle_alpha   90.00
_cell.angle_beta   90.00
_cell.angle_gamma   90.00
#
_symmetry.space_group_name_H-M   'P 1'
#
loop_
_entity.id
_entity.type
_entity.pdbx_description
1 polymer ?
#
loop_
_entity_poly.entity_id
_entity_poly.type
_entity_poly.pdbx_seq_one_letter_code
_entity_poly.pdbx_strand_id
1 'polypeptide(L)'
;MKSLRDLRDTLIEHNVRDAKLMDFTFTLPGEITDWLMQQNHGLTHESEVKAWAMWRKFFHGSFEPLLLNGEPGELGSRVNLHPWSSREPNLPHWHFHGLALNQSYNGERFTRIEHFLMGDNLEKLKGLWKSALLDFASQYGIEVPSLDGDALPVVFYQYIDWNDMARLMHKWKYVSRSPIEDFAVYSNANPGCDNPPDWLEEYTNRARAFGWFRKIKAIVGKERFEAMRQDKKRQTEKTCPLCGERMESIGVLTNTEMLVKAQSGLLTSLEWVDGKLSEKLLSPGDVSFLT
;
A
#
# COMPACT_ATOMS: atom_id res chain seq x y z
N MET A 1 3.35 12.01 -3.43
CA MET A 1 1.95 12.30 -3.05
C MET A 1 1.63 11.54 -1.77
N LYS A 2 1.26 12.22 -0.68
CA LYS A 2 1.14 11.59 0.65
C LYS A 2 -0.24 11.71 1.29
N SER A 3 -1.21 12.37 0.63
CA SER A 3 -2.62 12.37 1.02
C SER A 3 -3.52 12.38 -0.23
N LEU A 4 -4.73 11.82 -0.11
CA LEU A 4 -5.76 11.87 -1.16
C LEU A 4 -6.33 13.28 -1.36
N ARG A 5 -6.34 14.09 -0.30
CA ARG A 5 -6.82 15.48 -0.33
C ARG A 5 -5.96 16.34 -1.25
N ASP A 6 -4.65 16.26 -1.07
CA ASP A 6 -3.65 16.91 -1.92
C ASP A 6 -3.83 16.58 -3.41
N LEU A 7 -4.10 15.30 -3.70
CA LEU A 7 -4.36 14.84 -5.06
C LEU A 7 -5.65 15.43 -5.60
N ARG A 8 -6.72 15.44 -4.80
CA ARG A 8 -8.00 16.04 -5.18
C ARG A 8 -7.88 17.52 -5.48
N ASP A 9 -7.22 18.29 -4.61
CA ASP A 9 -7.05 19.73 -4.80
C ASP A 9 -6.27 20.00 -6.09
N THR A 10 -5.21 19.22 -6.34
CA THR A 10 -4.46 19.26 -7.62
C THR A 10 -5.37 19.03 -8.82
N LEU A 11 -6.19 17.99 -8.80
CA LEU A 11 -7.09 17.68 -9.92
C LEU A 11 -8.10 18.81 -10.18
N ILE A 12 -8.67 19.38 -9.12
CA ILE A 12 -9.64 20.48 -9.22
C ILE A 12 -8.99 21.73 -9.82
N GLU A 13 -7.78 22.09 -9.37
CA GLU A 13 -7.00 23.23 -9.91
C GLU A 13 -6.72 23.06 -11.41
N HIS A 14 -6.64 21.81 -11.89
CA HIS A 14 -6.47 21.48 -13.30
C HIS A 14 -7.78 21.12 -14.03
N ASN A 15 -8.93 21.56 -13.52
CA ASN A 15 -10.26 21.35 -14.10
C ASN A 15 -10.68 19.87 -14.30
N VAL A 16 -10.10 18.95 -13.54
CA VAL A 16 -10.52 17.55 -13.49
C VAL A 16 -11.54 17.38 -12.36
N ARG A 17 -12.82 17.17 -12.73
CA ARG A 17 -13.93 17.06 -11.75
C ARG A 17 -14.50 15.64 -11.63
N ASP A 18 -14.47 14.86 -12.71
CA ASP A 18 -15.07 13.52 -12.79
C ASP A 18 -14.02 12.41 -12.87
N ALA A 19 -13.01 12.49 -12.00
CA ALA A 19 -12.02 11.43 -11.89
C ALA A 19 -12.66 10.14 -11.36
N LYS A 20 -11.99 9.02 -11.59
CA LYS A 20 -12.23 7.74 -10.95
C LYS A 20 -10.90 7.16 -10.51
N LEU A 21 -10.90 6.52 -9.34
CA LEU A 21 -9.78 5.73 -8.90
C LEU A 21 -9.95 4.30 -9.38
N MET A 22 -8.99 3.83 -10.16
CA MET A 22 -8.83 2.44 -10.51
C MET A 22 -8.03 1.75 -9.40
N ASP A 23 -8.68 0.84 -8.67
CA ASP A 23 -8.06 -0.05 -7.69
C ASP A 23 -7.83 -1.39 -8.37
N PHE A 24 -6.60 -1.88 -8.36
CA PHE A 24 -6.21 -3.13 -9.02
C PHE A 24 -5.26 -3.96 -8.16
N THR A 25 -5.34 -5.28 -8.33
CA THR A 25 -4.43 -6.24 -7.72
C THR A 25 -3.98 -7.25 -8.76
N PHE A 26 -2.67 -7.44 -8.87
CA PHE A 26 -2.04 -8.44 -9.73
C PHE A 26 -1.35 -9.48 -8.87
N THR A 27 -1.91 -10.68 -8.82
CA THR A 27 -1.40 -11.78 -8.00
C THR A 27 -0.37 -12.60 -8.77
N LEU A 28 0.67 -13.04 -8.07
CA LEU A 28 1.66 -13.98 -8.59
C LEU A 28 1.17 -15.42 -8.30
N PRO A 29 1.40 -16.37 -9.22
CA PRO A 29 1.20 -17.79 -8.96
C PRO A 29 1.97 -18.27 -7.72
N GLY A 30 1.49 -19.35 -7.11
CA GLY A 30 2.12 -19.95 -5.93
C GLY A 30 3.56 -20.37 -6.21
N GLU A 31 3.83 -20.90 -7.40
CA GLU A 31 5.15 -21.38 -7.81
C GLU A 31 6.19 -20.25 -7.87
N ILE A 32 5.80 -19.08 -8.38
CA ILE A 32 6.66 -17.90 -8.40
C ILE A 32 6.83 -17.34 -6.98
N THR A 33 5.75 -17.35 -6.18
CA THR A 33 5.79 -16.92 -4.77
C THR A 33 6.76 -17.79 -3.97
N ASP A 34 6.64 -19.10 -4.07
CA ASP A 34 7.49 -20.07 -3.39
C ASP A 34 8.95 -19.90 -3.82
N TRP A 35 9.21 -19.73 -5.11
CA TRP A 35 10.56 -19.46 -5.59
C TRP A 35 11.14 -18.16 -4.99
N LEU A 36 10.35 -17.08 -4.94
CA LEU A 36 10.78 -15.80 -4.34
C LEU A 36 11.07 -15.93 -2.84
N MET A 37 10.38 -16.83 -2.13
CA MET A 37 10.60 -17.11 -0.70
C MET A 37 11.79 -18.06 -0.47
N GLN A 38 11.96 -19.09 -1.30
CA GLN A 38 12.97 -20.15 -1.14
C GLN A 38 14.39 -19.68 -1.45
N GLN A 39 14.57 -18.76 -2.41
CA GLN A 39 15.90 -18.31 -2.86
C GLN A 39 16.77 -17.71 -1.74
N ASN A 40 16.21 -17.38 -0.56
CA ASN A 40 16.95 -16.67 0.48
C ASN A 40 16.58 -17.01 1.94
N HIS A 41 16.03 -18.21 2.22
CA HIS A 41 15.54 -18.57 3.57
C HIS A 41 14.48 -17.60 4.13
N GLY A 42 13.71 -16.92 3.26
CA GLY A 42 12.75 -15.89 3.67
C GLY A 42 12.61 -14.75 2.65
N LEU A 43 11.81 -13.75 3.01
CA LEU A 43 11.65 -12.53 2.23
C LEU A 43 12.93 -11.69 2.27
N THR A 44 13.54 -11.42 1.12
CA THR A 44 14.70 -10.53 1.05
C THR A 44 14.51 -9.36 0.11
N HIS A 45 15.39 -8.38 0.30
CA HIS A 45 15.54 -7.26 -0.60
C HIS A 45 15.76 -7.70 -2.06
N GLU A 46 16.47 -8.80 -2.30
CA GLU A 46 16.72 -9.29 -3.66
C GLU A 46 15.43 -9.81 -4.32
N SER A 47 14.63 -10.60 -3.60
CA SER A 47 13.33 -11.08 -4.08
C SER A 47 12.39 -9.92 -4.39
N GLU A 48 12.36 -8.90 -3.53
CA GLU A 48 11.62 -7.66 -3.82
C GLU A 48 12.14 -6.96 -5.08
N VAL A 49 13.46 -6.83 -5.25
CA VAL A 49 14.05 -6.17 -6.43
C VAL A 49 13.64 -6.89 -7.71
N LYS A 50 13.65 -8.23 -7.71
CA LYS A 50 13.20 -9.07 -8.84
C LYS A 50 11.72 -8.86 -9.16
N ALA A 51 10.85 -8.96 -8.16
CA ALA A 51 9.41 -8.72 -8.36
C ALA A 51 9.13 -7.31 -8.88
N TRP A 52 9.79 -6.29 -8.31
CA TRP A 52 9.64 -4.92 -8.78
C TRP A 52 10.22 -4.70 -10.18
N ALA A 53 11.24 -5.45 -10.60
CA ALA A 53 11.77 -5.38 -11.97
C ALA A 53 10.76 -5.92 -12.98
N MET A 54 10.15 -7.08 -12.68
CA MET A 54 9.04 -7.64 -13.45
C MET A 54 7.88 -6.64 -13.55
N TRP A 55 7.44 -6.09 -12.42
CA TRP A 55 6.37 -5.09 -12.39
C TRP A 55 6.69 -3.86 -13.25
N ARG A 56 7.91 -3.32 -13.18
CA ARG A 56 8.30 -2.16 -14.00
C ARG A 56 8.24 -2.47 -15.50
N LYS A 57 8.73 -3.63 -15.92
CA LYS A 57 8.67 -4.09 -17.32
C LYS A 57 7.21 -4.19 -17.77
N PHE A 58 6.37 -4.86 -16.98
CA PHE A 58 4.94 -5.01 -17.26
C PHE A 58 4.19 -3.66 -17.27
N PHE A 59 4.43 -2.80 -16.29
CA PHE A 59 3.74 -1.52 -16.15
C PHE A 59 3.96 -0.65 -17.38
N HIS A 60 5.21 -0.41 -17.76
CA HIS A 60 5.56 0.48 -18.88
C HIS A 60 5.40 -0.19 -20.24
N GLY A 61 5.64 -1.50 -20.34
CA GLY A 61 5.60 -2.23 -21.60
C GLY A 61 4.21 -2.71 -22.01
N SER A 62 3.26 -2.80 -21.07
CA SER A 62 1.97 -3.45 -21.33
C SER A 62 0.79 -2.75 -20.66
N PHE A 63 0.84 -2.53 -19.34
CA PHE A 63 -0.32 -2.04 -18.59
C PHE A 63 -0.68 -0.58 -18.93
N GLU A 64 0.28 0.33 -18.84
CA GLU A 64 0.10 1.74 -19.18
C GLU A 64 -0.25 1.92 -20.67
N PRO A 65 0.47 1.31 -21.63
CA PRO A 65 0.07 1.37 -23.05
C PRO A 65 -1.34 0.85 -23.33
N LEU A 66 -1.77 -0.24 -22.69
CA LEU A 66 -3.12 -0.77 -22.85
C LEU A 66 -4.17 0.27 -22.42
N LEU A 67 -3.97 0.89 -21.26
CA LEU A 67 -4.90 1.88 -20.72
C LEU A 67 -4.93 3.18 -21.53
N LEU A 68 -3.76 3.63 -21.98
CA LEU A 68 -3.67 4.84 -22.80
C LEU A 68 -4.17 4.61 -24.22
N ASN A 69 -4.18 3.38 -24.71
CA ASN A 69 -4.69 3.01 -26.05
C ASN A 69 -4.12 3.90 -27.18
N GLY A 70 -2.81 4.19 -27.11
CA GLY A 70 -2.10 5.03 -28.07
C GLY A 70 -2.17 6.54 -27.80
N GLU A 71 -2.97 7.00 -26.83
CA GLU A 71 -3.01 8.40 -26.45
C GLU A 71 -1.73 8.83 -25.72
N PRO A 72 -1.25 10.07 -25.95
CA PRO A 72 -0.05 10.57 -25.29
C PRO A 72 -0.30 10.83 -23.80
N GLY A 73 0.71 10.54 -23.00
CA GLY A 73 0.74 10.87 -21.58
C GLY A 73 1.27 9.73 -20.73
N GLU A 74 1.19 9.92 -19.42
CA GLU A 74 1.58 8.93 -18.43
C GLU A 74 0.40 8.60 -17.53
N LEU A 75 0.34 7.40 -16.96
CA LEU A 75 -0.64 7.00 -15.97
C LEU A 75 -0.12 7.31 -14.56
N GLY A 76 -0.88 8.10 -13.82
CA GLY A 76 -0.57 8.39 -12.41
C GLY A 76 -0.99 7.25 -11.52
N SER A 77 -0.02 6.52 -10.97
CA SER A 77 -0.30 5.36 -10.11
C SER A 77 0.58 5.32 -8.87
N ARG A 78 0.06 4.68 -7.82
CA ARG A 78 0.76 4.30 -6.61
C ARG A 78 0.57 2.80 -6.41
N VAL A 79 1.68 2.06 -6.32
CA VAL A 79 1.69 0.60 -6.25
C VAL A 79 2.44 0.16 -4.99
N ASN A 80 1.92 -0.85 -4.32
CA ASN A 80 2.49 -1.52 -3.16
C ASN A 80 2.69 -3.00 -3.52
N LEU A 81 3.78 -3.59 -3.04
CA LEU A 81 4.01 -5.02 -3.11
C LEU A 81 3.62 -5.62 -1.77
N HIS A 82 2.75 -6.62 -1.77
CA HIS A 82 2.35 -7.35 -0.58
C HIS A 82 2.85 -8.79 -0.73
N PRO A 83 3.77 -9.26 0.13
CA PRO A 83 4.18 -10.66 0.20
C PRO A 83 3.25 -11.54 1.06
N TRP A 84 2.14 -11.01 1.58
CA TRP A 84 1.18 -11.72 2.45
C TRP A 84 -0.24 -11.53 1.93
N SER A 85 -1.18 -12.37 2.36
CA SER A 85 -2.62 -12.21 2.11
C SER A 85 -3.31 -11.64 3.35
N SER A 86 -4.27 -10.72 3.20
CA SER A 86 -5.04 -10.24 4.36
C SER A 86 -5.96 -11.31 4.98
N ARG A 87 -6.19 -12.44 4.29
CA ARG A 87 -7.00 -13.56 4.82
C ARG A 87 -6.17 -14.57 5.59
N GLU A 88 -4.95 -14.82 5.12
CA GLU A 88 -4.01 -15.79 5.68
C GLU A 88 -2.62 -15.14 5.70
N PRO A 89 -2.40 -14.16 6.59
CA PRO A 89 -1.19 -13.32 6.58
C PRO A 89 0.08 -14.11 6.92
N ASN A 90 -0.07 -15.27 7.56
CA ASN A 90 1.04 -16.18 7.89
C ASN A 90 1.61 -16.92 6.68
N LEU A 91 0.86 -16.97 5.57
CA LEU A 91 1.30 -17.65 4.36
C LEU A 91 1.80 -16.64 3.33
N PRO A 92 2.93 -16.94 2.66
CA PRO A 92 3.41 -16.11 1.57
C PRO A 92 2.36 -16.01 0.45
N HIS A 93 2.09 -14.78 0.02
CA HIS A 93 1.14 -14.51 -1.05
C HIS A 93 1.53 -13.21 -1.77
N TRP A 94 2.36 -13.33 -2.81
CA TRP A 94 2.91 -12.16 -3.47
C TRP A 94 1.92 -11.56 -4.47
N HIS A 95 1.67 -10.26 -4.32
CA HIS A 95 0.83 -9.52 -5.25
C HIS A 95 1.10 -8.02 -5.23
N PHE A 96 0.81 -7.36 -6.35
CA PHE A 96 0.88 -5.91 -6.46
C PHE A 96 -0.50 -5.30 -6.27
N HIS A 97 -0.69 -4.53 -5.21
CA HIS A 97 -1.80 -3.61 -5.08
C HIS A 97 -1.46 -2.30 -5.76
N GLY A 98 -2.35 -1.74 -6.56
CA GLY A 98 -2.16 -0.41 -7.10
C GLY A 98 -3.42 0.39 -7.19
N LEU A 99 -3.23 1.70 -7.03
CA LEU A 99 -4.24 2.72 -7.17
C LEU A 99 -3.78 3.66 -8.28
N ALA A 100 -4.55 3.79 -9.35
CA ALA A 100 -4.29 4.75 -10.40
C ALA A 100 -5.51 5.62 -10.66
N LEU A 101 -5.29 6.86 -11.07
CA LEU A 101 -6.38 7.69 -11.55
C LEU A 101 -6.67 7.37 -13.01
N ASN A 102 -7.93 7.43 -13.41
CA ASN A 102 -8.35 7.36 -14.81
C ASN A 102 -8.00 8.65 -15.60
N GLN A 103 -6.83 9.24 -15.32
CA GLN A 103 -6.35 10.48 -15.90
C GLN A 103 -4.92 10.26 -16.36
N SER A 104 -4.67 10.48 -17.64
CA SER A 104 -3.32 10.62 -18.17
C SER A 104 -2.87 12.08 -18.07
N TYR A 105 -1.56 12.32 -18.00
CA TYR A 105 -0.99 13.66 -18.05
C TYR A 105 0.12 13.69 -19.10
N ASN A 106 0.03 14.63 -20.04
CA ASN A 106 0.97 14.74 -21.16
C ASN A 106 2.07 15.81 -20.94
N GLY A 107 2.10 16.47 -19.78
CA GLY A 107 3.00 17.59 -19.50
C GLY A 107 2.30 18.96 -19.53
N GLU A 108 1.10 19.03 -20.09
CA GLU A 108 0.33 20.27 -20.19
C GLU A 108 -1.03 20.14 -19.53
N ARG A 109 -1.76 19.07 -19.86
CA ARG A 109 -3.13 18.85 -19.40
C ARG A 109 -3.38 17.41 -18.98
N PHE A 110 -4.39 17.25 -18.14
CA PHE A 110 -4.96 15.94 -17.83
C PHE A 110 -5.96 15.55 -18.91
N THR A 111 -5.92 14.29 -19.32
CA THR A 111 -6.90 13.70 -20.25
C THR A 111 -7.51 12.48 -19.60
N ARG A 112 -8.84 12.36 -19.69
CA ARG A 112 -9.54 11.21 -19.11
C ARG A 112 -9.25 9.96 -19.94
N ILE A 113 -8.97 8.86 -19.23
CA ILE A 113 -8.85 7.54 -19.81
C ILE A 113 -10.26 6.95 -19.90
N GLU A 114 -10.78 6.84 -21.13
CA GLU A 114 -12.10 6.24 -21.41
C GLU A 114 -11.99 4.73 -21.72
N HIS A 115 -10.77 4.20 -21.88
CA HIS A 115 -10.53 2.78 -22.13
C HIS A 115 -10.61 1.98 -20.81
N PHE A 116 -11.83 1.76 -20.33
CA PHE A 116 -12.08 1.01 -19.10
C PHE A 116 -11.70 -0.48 -19.25
N LEU A 117 -11.16 -1.07 -18.18
CA LEU A 117 -10.78 -2.49 -18.11
C LEU A 117 -12.01 -3.38 -17.93
N MET A 118 -12.89 -3.47 -18.91
CA MET A 118 -14.06 -4.37 -18.87
C MET A 118 -14.08 -5.27 -20.11
N GLY A 119 -14.74 -6.44 -19.99
CA GLY A 119 -14.83 -7.42 -21.07
C GLY A 119 -13.46 -7.80 -21.64
N ASP A 120 -13.34 -7.71 -22.96
CA ASP A 120 -12.13 -8.06 -23.72
C ASP A 120 -10.87 -7.31 -23.25
N ASN A 121 -11.00 -6.08 -22.77
CA ASN A 121 -9.84 -5.31 -22.27
C ASN A 121 -9.27 -5.92 -20.98
N LEU A 122 -10.14 -6.46 -20.11
CA LEU A 122 -9.70 -7.15 -18.91
C LEU A 122 -9.05 -8.49 -19.26
N GLU A 123 -9.62 -9.25 -20.18
CA GLU A 123 -9.02 -10.51 -20.62
C GLU A 123 -7.66 -10.27 -21.27
N LYS A 124 -7.55 -9.26 -22.13
CA LYS A 124 -6.28 -8.82 -22.71
C LYS A 124 -5.28 -8.42 -21.63
N LEU A 125 -5.70 -7.68 -20.59
CA LEU A 125 -4.84 -7.34 -19.47
C LEU A 125 -4.34 -8.60 -18.72
N LYS A 126 -5.22 -9.56 -18.45
CA LYS A 126 -4.85 -10.83 -17.82
C LYS A 126 -3.87 -11.62 -18.68
N GLY A 127 -4.06 -11.63 -20.00
CA GLY A 127 -3.13 -12.23 -20.96
C GLY A 127 -1.75 -11.56 -20.93
N LEU A 128 -1.70 -10.23 -20.92
CA LEU A 128 -0.44 -9.48 -20.80
C LEU A 128 0.26 -9.74 -19.47
N TRP A 129 -0.50 -9.87 -18.37
CA TRP A 129 0.06 -10.22 -17.07
C TRP A 129 0.59 -11.65 -17.06
N LYS A 130 -0.14 -12.60 -17.65
CA LYS A 130 0.31 -13.98 -17.85
C LYS A 130 1.65 -14.02 -18.59
N SER A 131 1.77 -13.29 -19.70
CA SER A 131 3.03 -13.22 -20.45
C SER A 131 4.19 -12.68 -19.60
N ALA A 132 3.95 -11.65 -18.78
CA ALA A 132 4.98 -11.12 -17.89
C ALA A 132 5.43 -12.13 -16.81
N LEU A 133 4.48 -12.91 -16.27
CA LEU A 133 4.76 -13.98 -15.31
C LEU A 133 5.54 -15.14 -15.96
N LEU A 134 5.16 -15.55 -17.18
CA LEU A 134 5.84 -16.60 -17.92
C LEU A 134 7.25 -16.18 -18.36
N ASP A 135 7.43 -14.93 -18.80
CA ASP A 135 8.75 -14.36 -19.07
C ASP A 135 9.66 -14.43 -17.83
N PHE A 136 9.12 -14.03 -16.68
CA PHE A 136 9.84 -14.09 -15.40
C PHE A 136 10.19 -15.53 -15.05
N ALA A 137 9.22 -16.44 -15.14
CA ALA A 137 9.42 -17.85 -14.86
C ALA A 137 10.50 -18.47 -15.75
N SER A 138 10.45 -18.21 -17.06
CA SER A 138 11.43 -18.68 -18.03
C SER A 138 12.84 -18.13 -17.72
N GLN A 139 12.95 -16.85 -17.36
CA GLN A 139 14.23 -16.24 -17.02
C GLN A 139 14.92 -16.94 -15.84
N TYR A 140 14.15 -17.48 -14.90
CA TYR A 140 14.65 -18.08 -13.66
C TYR A 140 14.48 -19.60 -13.59
N GLY A 141 14.05 -20.25 -14.66
CA GLY A 141 13.85 -21.70 -14.72
C GLY A 141 12.75 -22.21 -13.78
N ILE A 142 11.68 -21.44 -13.60
CA ILE A 142 10.53 -21.78 -12.74
C ILE A 142 9.48 -22.48 -13.60
N GLU A 143 9.04 -23.66 -13.18
CA GLU A 143 7.85 -24.32 -13.75
C GLU A 143 6.58 -23.71 -13.14
N VAL A 144 5.62 -23.33 -13.99
CA VAL A 144 4.38 -22.66 -13.56
C VAL A 144 3.15 -23.34 -14.18
N PRO A 145 2.88 -24.61 -13.84
CA PRO A 145 1.78 -25.37 -14.41
C PRO A 145 0.41 -24.73 -14.15
N SER A 146 0.27 -23.90 -13.10
CA SER A 146 -0.94 -23.12 -12.84
C SER A 146 -1.31 -22.13 -13.97
N LEU A 147 -0.39 -21.85 -14.89
CA LEU A 147 -0.60 -20.97 -16.05
C LEU A 147 -0.60 -21.72 -17.40
N ASP A 148 -0.70 -23.05 -17.42
CA ASP A 148 -0.72 -23.81 -18.67
C ASP A 148 -1.99 -23.55 -19.52
N GLY A 149 -1.86 -23.73 -20.84
CA GLY A 149 -2.96 -23.58 -21.79
C GLY A 149 -3.62 -22.21 -21.73
N ASP A 150 -4.95 -22.18 -21.57
CA ASP A 150 -5.76 -20.96 -21.53
C ASP A 150 -5.95 -20.39 -20.11
N ALA A 151 -5.31 -20.97 -19.08
CA ALA A 151 -5.44 -20.49 -17.71
C ALA A 151 -4.93 -19.04 -17.58
N LEU A 152 -5.71 -18.18 -16.90
CA LEU A 152 -5.36 -16.76 -16.70
C LEU A 152 -5.08 -16.48 -15.22
N PRO A 153 -4.09 -15.62 -14.91
CA PRO A 153 -3.77 -15.23 -13.55
C PRO A 153 -4.90 -14.40 -12.92
N VAL A 154 -4.92 -14.40 -11.58
CA VAL A 154 -5.86 -13.58 -10.82
C VAL A 154 -5.48 -12.11 -10.92
N VAL A 155 -6.37 -11.33 -11.54
CA VAL A 155 -6.34 -9.87 -11.57
C VAL A 155 -7.66 -9.36 -11.03
N PHE A 156 -7.60 -8.69 -9.88
CA PHE A 156 -8.74 -7.94 -9.36
C PHE A 156 -8.66 -6.50 -9.85
N TYR A 157 -9.81 -5.91 -10.18
CA TYR A 157 -9.90 -4.49 -10.47
C TYR A 157 -11.29 -3.96 -10.12
N GLN A 158 -11.36 -2.66 -9.86
CA GLN A 158 -12.61 -1.92 -9.75
C GLN A 158 -12.37 -0.43 -10.01
N TYR A 159 -13.42 0.27 -10.42
CA TYR A 159 -13.45 1.72 -10.47
C TYR A 159 -14.25 2.26 -9.29
N ILE A 160 -13.67 3.23 -8.60
CA ILE A 160 -14.28 3.93 -7.49
C ILE A 160 -14.50 5.37 -7.94
N ASP A 161 -15.73 5.84 -7.81
CA ASP A 161 -16.07 7.23 -8.13
C ASP A 161 -15.29 8.18 -7.21
N TRP A 162 -14.77 9.27 -7.77
CA TRP A 162 -14.00 10.25 -6.99
C TRP A 162 -14.85 10.94 -5.91
N ASN A 163 -16.17 10.93 -6.06
CA ASN A 163 -17.11 11.47 -5.08
C ASN A 163 -17.34 10.53 -3.88
N ASP A 164 -17.01 9.24 -3.98
CA ASP A 164 -17.10 8.27 -2.88
C ASP A 164 -15.86 8.36 -1.97
N MET A 165 -15.74 9.49 -1.26
CA MET A 165 -14.59 9.79 -0.41
C MET A 165 -14.36 8.73 0.67
N ALA A 166 -15.41 8.11 1.21
CA ALA A 166 -15.29 7.08 2.23
C ALA A 166 -14.57 5.85 1.67
N ARG A 167 -15.01 5.34 0.51
CA ARG A 167 -14.39 4.19 -0.13
C ARG A 167 -12.97 4.48 -0.63
N LEU A 168 -12.73 5.68 -1.18
CA LEU A 168 -11.39 6.12 -1.58
C LEU A 168 -10.42 6.13 -0.40
N MET A 169 -10.81 6.75 0.71
CA MET A 169 -9.98 6.81 1.91
C MET A 169 -9.73 5.44 2.50
N HIS A 170 -10.75 4.58 2.53
CA HIS A 170 -10.61 3.19 2.95
C HIS A 170 -9.59 2.45 2.10
N LYS A 171 -9.69 2.53 0.76
CA LYS A 171 -8.79 1.84 -0.15
C LYS A 171 -7.36 2.37 -0.12
N TRP A 172 -7.19 3.67 -0.03
CA TRP A 172 -5.87 4.29 0.08
C TRP A 172 -5.13 3.88 1.36
N LYS A 173 -5.85 3.74 2.48
CA LYS A 173 -5.31 3.18 3.72
C LYS A 173 -5.03 1.68 3.58
N TYR A 174 -5.99 0.92 3.05
CA TYR A 174 -5.89 -0.53 2.91
C TYR A 174 -4.64 -0.97 2.13
N VAL A 175 -4.36 -0.40 0.95
CA VAL A 175 -3.18 -0.80 0.17
C VAL A 175 -1.85 -0.44 0.85
N SER A 176 -1.86 0.52 1.78
CA SER A 176 -0.69 0.97 2.54
C SER A 176 -0.60 0.35 3.94
N ARG A 177 -1.50 -0.58 4.28
CA ARG A 177 -1.60 -1.19 5.60
C ARG A 177 -0.34 -1.98 5.96
N SER A 178 0.01 -2.00 7.24
CA SER A 178 1.07 -2.87 7.77
C SER A 178 0.62 -4.33 7.78
N PRO A 179 1.46 -5.31 7.43
CA PRO A 179 1.11 -6.72 7.54
C PRO A 179 0.64 -7.12 8.95
N ILE A 180 1.20 -6.50 10.00
CA ILE A 180 0.83 -6.76 11.39
C ILE A 180 -0.60 -6.32 11.73
N GLU A 181 -1.14 -5.31 11.03
CA GLU A 181 -2.55 -4.95 11.19
C GLU A 181 -3.45 -6.08 10.65
N ASP A 182 -3.10 -6.70 9.53
CA ASP A 182 -3.86 -7.83 8.98
C ASP A 182 -3.67 -9.09 9.83
N PHE A 183 -2.46 -9.33 10.35
CA PHE A 183 -2.21 -10.41 11.29
C PHE A 183 -3.03 -10.25 12.58
N ALA A 184 -3.11 -9.04 13.15
CA ALA A 184 -3.91 -8.79 14.34
C ALA A 184 -5.41 -9.06 14.10
N VAL A 185 -5.93 -8.72 12.92
CA VAL A 185 -7.31 -9.07 12.55
C VAL A 185 -7.47 -10.59 12.42
N TYR A 186 -6.50 -11.27 11.80
CA TYR A 186 -6.50 -12.71 11.64
C TYR A 186 -6.42 -13.47 12.97
N SER A 187 -5.51 -13.10 13.87
CA SER A 187 -5.30 -13.79 15.14
C SER A 187 -6.48 -13.61 16.10
N ASN A 188 -7.14 -12.45 16.08
CA ASN A 188 -8.41 -12.25 16.80
C ASN A 188 -9.52 -13.19 16.30
N ALA A 189 -9.55 -13.50 15.01
CA ALA A 189 -10.52 -14.42 14.42
C ALA A 189 -10.12 -15.90 14.58
N ASN A 190 -8.84 -16.18 14.85
CA ASN A 190 -8.28 -17.52 14.97
C ASN A 190 -7.48 -17.66 16.29
N PRO A 191 -8.15 -17.75 17.45
CA PRO A 191 -7.47 -17.88 18.73
C PRO A 191 -6.55 -19.11 18.76
N GLY A 192 -5.30 -18.92 19.20
CA GLY A 192 -4.30 -19.99 19.28
C GLY A 192 -3.54 -20.24 17.97
N CYS A 193 -3.67 -19.37 16.96
CA CYS A 193 -2.77 -19.42 15.80
C CYS A 193 -1.32 -19.16 16.23
N ASP A 194 -0.38 -19.66 15.43
CA ASP A 194 1.04 -19.36 15.63
C ASP A 194 1.29 -17.85 15.54
N ASN A 195 2.37 -17.41 16.19
CA ASN A 195 2.91 -16.06 16.04
C ASN A 195 3.23 -15.79 14.56
N PRO A 196 3.20 -14.51 14.12
CA PRO A 196 3.50 -14.20 12.75
C PRO A 196 4.96 -14.57 12.45
N PRO A 197 5.27 -15.03 11.23
CA PRO A 197 6.65 -15.36 10.88
C PRO A 197 7.52 -14.09 10.82
N ASP A 198 8.81 -14.20 11.17
CA ASP A 198 9.74 -13.07 11.25
C ASP A 198 9.73 -12.17 10.01
N TRP A 199 9.68 -12.79 8.82
CA TRP A 199 9.65 -12.05 7.55
C TRP A 199 8.43 -11.14 7.40
N LEU A 200 7.31 -11.47 8.06
CA LEU A 200 6.08 -10.67 8.06
C LEU A 200 6.18 -9.51 9.05
N GLU A 201 6.77 -9.76 10.22
CA GLU A 201 7.02 -8.73 11.25
C GLU A 201 7.99 -7.65 10.77
N GLU A 202 9.06 -8.06 10.10
CA GLU A 202 10.08 -7.15 9.58
C GLU A 202 9.65 -6.41 8.31
N TYR A 203 8.60 -6.89 7.63
CA TYR A 203 8.21 -6.33 6.34
C TYR A 203 7.63 -4.93 6.46
N THR A 204 8.34 -3.97 5.86
CA THR A 204 7.83 -2.61 5.70
C THR A 204 7.14 -2.46 4.35
N ASN A 205 5.81 -2.35 4.36
CA ASN A 205 5.03 -2.07 3.16
C ASN A 205 5.41 -0.71 2.54
N ARG A 206 6.07 -0.73 1.39
CA ARG A 206 6.55 0.46 0.67
C ARG A 206 5.78 0.69 -0.61
N ALA A 207 5.08 1.82 -0.66
CA ALA A 207 4.45 2.28 -1.89
C ALA A 207 5.44 2.96 -2.83
N ARG A 208 5.39 2.61 -4.12
CA ARG A 208 6.13 3.24 -5.21
C ARG A 208 5.18 4.02 -6.12
N ALA A 209 5.56 5.24 -6.48
CA ALA A 209 4.80 6.07 -7.40
C ALA A 209 5.26 5.83 -8.85
N PHE A 210 4.33 5.85 -9.79
CA PHE A 210 4.53 5.66 -11.23
C PHE A 210 3.89 6.80 -12.03
N GLY A 211 4.40 6.99 -13.26
CA GLY A 211 3.99 8.06 -14.18
C GLY A 211 3.95 9.44 -13.52
N TRP A 212 2.90 10.20 -13.81
CA TRP A 212 2.80 11.59 -13.37
C TRP A 212 2.68 11.77 -11.85
N PHE A 213 2.36 10.72 -11.07
CA PHE A 213 2.42 10.81 -9.59
C PHE A 213 3.83 11.13 -9.10
N ARG A 214 4.88 10.70 -9.83
CA ARG A 214 6.27 11.07 -9.54
C ARG A 214 6.57 12.54 -9.85
N LYS A 215 5.79 13.13 -10.75
CA LYS A 215 5.93 14.50 -11.24
C LYS A 215 5.01 15.50 -10.54
N ILE A 216 4.26 15.06 -9.51
CA ILE A 216 3.29 15.92 -8.81
C ILE A 216 3.88 17.25 -8.34
N LYS A 217 5.14 17.27 -7.87
CA LYS A 217 5.83 18.50 -7.46
C LYS A 217 6.04 19.47 -8.62
N ALA A 218 6.34 18.96 -9.81
CA ALA A 218 6.48 19.77 -11.00
C ALA A 218 5.11 20.28 -11.50
N ILE A 219 4.07 19.46 -11.39
CA ILE A 219 2.70 19.81 -11.80
C ILE A 219 2.13 20.94 -10.93
N VAL A 220 2.17 20.80 -9.61
CA VAL A 220 1.58 21.79 -8.68
C VAL A 220 2.51 22.98 -8.42
N GLY A 221 3.78 22.89 -8.83
CA GLY A 221 4.81 23.88 -8.50
C GLY A 221 5.41 23.70 -7.09
N LYS A 222 6.64 24.21 -6.93
CA LYS A 222 7.45 24.03 -5.71
C LYS A 222 6.78 24.61 -4.47
N GLU A 223 6.27 25.83 -4.55
CA GLU A 223 5.68 26.56 -3.41
C GLU A 223 4.43 25.84 -2.88
N ARG A 224 3.52 25.48 -3.78
CA ARG A 224 2.30 24.72 -3.44
C ARG A 224 2.66 23.37 -2.84
N PHE A 225 3.60 22.65 -3.43
CA PHE A 225 4.06 21.36 -2.91
C PHE A 225 4.67 21.48 -1.50
N GLU A 226 5.39 22.56 -1.22
CA GLU A 226 5.93 22.84 0.12
C GLU A 226 4.84 23.19 1.12
N ALA A 227 3.83 23.99 0.74
CA ALA A 227 2.66 24.27 1.57
C ALA A 227 1.90 22.99 1.94
N MET A 228 1.61 22.12 0.96
CA MET A 228 0.98 20.80 1.20
C MET A 228 1.79 19.95 2.18
N ARG A 229 3.13 19.98 2.07
CA ARG A 229 4.02 19.26 3.00
C ARG A 229 3.96 19.82 4.41
N GLN A 230 3.87 21.15 4.57
CA GLN A 230 3.75 21.81 5.86
C GLN A 230 2.38 21.55 6.51
N ASP A 231 1.29 21.64 5.75
CA ASP A 231 -0.05 21.32 6.23
C ASP A 231 -0.15 19.88 6.70
N LYS A 232 0.46 18.94 5.97
CA LYS A 232 0.58 17.57 6.43
C LYS A 232 1.34 17.49 7.76
N LYS A 233 2.49 18.16 7.88
CA LYS A 233 3.27 18.14 9.12
C LYS A 233 2.41 18.57 10.30
N ARG A 234 1.65 19.67 10.15
CA ARG A 234 0.69 20.16 11.15
C ARG A 234 -0.41 19.14 11.48
N GLN A 235 -0.94 18.42 10.49
CA GLN A 235 -1.97 17.40 10.71
C GLN A 235 -1.44 16.11 11.36
N THR A 236 -0.14 15.82 11.20
CA THR A 236 0.52 14.67 11.82
C THR A 236 1.22 15.00 13.14
N GLU A 237 1.28 16.28 13.51
CA GLU A 237 1.74 16.70 14.83
C GLU A 237 0.76 16.16 15.85
N LYS A 238 1.20 15.17 16.64
CA LYS A 238 0.40 14.62 17.73
C LYS A 238 0.18 15.72 18.75
N THR A 239 -1.06 15.92 19.16
CA THR A 239 -1.41 16.82 20.25
C THR A 239 -1.76 16.01 21.49
N CYS A 240 -1.47 16.57 22.66
CA CYS A 240 -1.81 15.96 23.93
C CYS A 240 -3.35 15.85 24.02
N PRO A 241 -3.90 14.65 24.28
CA PRO A 241 -5.34 14.48 24.39
C PRO A 241 -5.95 15.19 25.60
N LEU A 242 -5.13 15.62 26.58
CA LEU A 242 -5.58 16.33 27.78
C LEU A 242 -5.63 17.85 27.58
N CYS A 243 -4.55 18.44 27.05
CA CYS A 243 -4.41 19.90 26.97
C CYS A 243 -4.37 20.45 25.54
N GLY A 244 -4.32 19.60 24.51
CA GLY A 244 -4.24 20.02 23.11
C GLY A 244 -2.86 20.56 22.68
N GLU A 245 -1.91 20.70 23.61
CA GLU A 245 -0.54 21.14 23.30
C GLU A 245 0.18 20.13 22.41
N ARG A 246 1.19 20.61 21.66
CA ARG A 246 1.99 19.75 20.78
C ARG A 246 2.80 18.75 21.61
N MET A 247 2.72 17.47 21.23
CA MET A 247 3.55 16.42 21.81
C MET A 247 4.91 16.38 21.12
N GLU A 248 5.97 16.30 21.91
CA GLU A 248 7.32 16.03 21.41
C GLU A 248 7.59 14.53 21.41
N SER A 249 8.16 14.03 20.32
CA SER A 249 8.61 12.64 20.28
C SER A 249 9.92 12.52 21.06
N ILE A 250 9.91 11.75 22.14
CA ILE A 250 11.09 11.47 22.97
C ILE A 250 11.98 10.34 22.39
N GLY A 251 11.62 9.79 21.22
CA GLY A 251 12.33 8.67 20.58
C GLY A 251 11.52 7.37 20.54
N VAL A 252 12.19 6.29 20.11
CA VAL A 252 11.68 4.91 20.19
C VAL A 252 12.25 4.28 21.45
N LEU A 253 11.38 3.75 22.30
CA LEU A 253 11.76 3.04 23.52
C LEU A 253 11.73 1.54 23.26
N THR A 254 12.78 0.84 23.68
CA THR A 254 12.81 -0.63 23.76
C THR A 254 11.83 -1.13 24.84
N ASN A 255 11.45 -2.40 24.77
CA ASN A 255 10.57 -3.00 25.78
C ASN A 255 11.18 -2.92 27.19
N THR A 256 12.51 -3.07 27.32
CA THR A 256 13.24 -2.88 28.58
C THR A 256 13.14 -1.45 29.08
N GLU A 257 13.28 -0.44 28.21
CA GLU A 257 13.13 0.96 28.60
C GLU A 257 11.69 1.28 29.02
N MET A 258 10.69 0.71 28.35
CA MET A 258 9.28 0.84 28.74
C MET A 258 9.03 0.29 30.16
N LEU A 259 9.60 -0.86 30.50
CA LEU A 259 9.51 -1.41 31.86
C LEU A 259 10.16 -0.50 32.90
N VAL A 260 11.33 0.07 32.62
CA VAL A 260 12.00 1.03 33.52
C VAL A 260 11.13 2.27 33.72
N LYS A 261 10.46 2.76 32.68
CA LYS A 261 9.53 3.89 32.78
C LYS A 261 8.28 3.54 33.59
N ALA A 262 7.73 2.33 33.45
CA ALA A 262 6.63 1.84 34.30
C ALA A 262 7.05 1.77 35.77
N GLN A 263 8.22 1.20 36.06
CA GLN A 263 8.78 1.13 37.43
C GLN A 263 9.00 2.52 38.04
N SER A 264 9.37 3.50 37.22
CA SER A 264 9.61 4.88 37.64
C SER A 264 8.32 5.70 37.80
N GLY A 265 7.14 5.11 37.56
CA GLY A 265 5.87 5.82 37.61
C GLY A 265 5.73 6.90 36.54
N LEU A 266 6.38 6.72 35.38
CA LEU A 266 6.36 7.68 34.27
C LEU A 266 5.39 7.28 33.16
N LEU A 267 4.72 6.13 33.28
CA LEU A 267 3.73 5.66 32.31
C LEU A 267 2.33 5.73 32.90
N THR A 268 1.42 6.33 32.14
CA THR A 268 0.01 6.50 32.51
C THR A 268 -0.86 6.04 31.34
N SER A 269 -1.86 5.22 31.65
CA SER A 269 -2.98 4.90 30.75
C SER A 269 -4.02 6.00 30.84
N LEU A 270 -4.54 6.42 29.68
CA LEU A 270 -5.65 7.35 29.58
C LEU A 270 -6.91 6.56 29.25
N GLU A 271 -7.85 6.51 30.19
CA GLU A 271 -9.05 5.68 30.09
C GLU A 271 -10.30 6.55 30.17
N TRP A 272 -11.27 6.31 29.29
CA TRP A 272 -12.58 6.96 29.39
C TRP A 272 -13.51 6.09 30.24
N VAL A 273 -13.86 6.58 31.43
CA VAL A 273 -14.80 5.93 32.37
C VAL A 273 -15.99 6.85 32.57
N ASP A 274 -17.19 6.38 32.21
CA ASP A 274 -18.45 7.14 32.33
C ASP A 274 -18.40 8.55 31.69
N GLY A 275 -17.76 8.64 30.52
CA GLY A 275 -17.61 9.91 29.80
C GLY A 275 -16.63 10.89 30.43
N LYS A 276 -15.81 10.46 31.40
CA LYS A 276 -14.71 11.22 31.97
C LYS A 276 -13.38 10.55 31.66
N LEU A 277 -12.40 11.35 31.25
CA LEU A 277 -11.03 10.88 31.07
C LEU A 277 -10.37 10.70 32.45
N SER A 278 -9.84 9.52 32.69
CA SER A 278 -9.15 9.11 33.91
C SER A 278 -7.71 8.74 33.58
N GLU A 279 -6.80 9.08 34.48
CA GLU A 279 -5.39 8.75 34.42
C GLU A 279 -5.12 7.58 35.38
N LYS A 280 -4.62 6.47 34.85
CA LYS A 280 -4.21 5.31 35.64
C LYS A 280 -2.73 5.08 35.47
N LEU A 281 -1.97 5.13 36.57
CA LEU A 281 -0.54 4.82 36.55
C LEU A 281 -0.35 3.35 36.13
N LEU A 282 0.52 3.13 35.15
CA LEU A 282 0.85 1.79 34.68
C LEU A 282 1.96 1.21 35.56
N SER A 283 1.68 0.04 36.13
CA SER A 283 2.65 -0.77 36.85
C SER A 283 3.46 -1.65 35.89
N PRO A 284 4.60 -2.21 36.30
CA PRO A 284 5.34 -3.18 35.50
C PRO A 284 4.51 -4.40 35.09
N GLY A 285 3.53 -4.79 35.92
CA GLY A 285 2.61 -5.89 35.60
C GLY A 285 1.72 -5.57 34.40
N ASP A 286 1.27 -4.33 34.29
CA ASP A 286 0.39 -3.88 33.19
C ASP A 286 1.09 -3.87 31.82
N VAL A 287 2.44 -3.83 31.81
CA VAL A 287 3.26 -3.83 30.60
C VAL A 287 4.11 -5.09 30.45
N SER A 288 3.86 -6.11 31.28
CA SER A 288 4.64 -7.36 31.29
C SER A 288 4.53 -8.18 30.01
N PHE A 289 3.46 -7.97 29.22
CA PHE A 289 3.31 -8.61 27.91
C PHE A 289 4.30 -8.10 26.85
N LEU A 290 5.07 -7.03 27.15
CA LEU A 290 6.14 -6.54 26.30
C LEU A 290 7.45 -7.34 26.46
N THR A 291 7.49 -8.33 27.35
CA THR A 291 8.64 -9.25 27.54
C THR A 291 8.25 -10.68 27.28
#